data_AF-A0A1M5D1C3-F1
#
_entry.id   AF-A0A1M5D1C3-F1
#
_cell.length_a   1.000
_cell.length_b   1.000
_cell.length_c   1.000
_cell.angle_alpha   90.00
_cell.angle_beta   90.00
_cell.angle_gamma   90.00
#
_symmetry.space_group_name_H-M   'P 1'
#
loop_
_entity.id
_entity.type
_entity.pdbx_description
1 polymer ?
#
loop_
_entity_poly.entity_id
_entity_poly.type
_entity_poly.pdbx_seq_one_letter_code
_entity_poly.pdbx_strand_id
1 'polypeptide(L)'
;MALIAFIFAYLLVSVAIGLYAARNVHNTTDYALASRRLPLFMVVVMTFATWFGSELVLGVSAEFAEGGLIAVVKDPFGAGLCLVLVGLFFARKLYQKTLLTLCDFYRQRFGTFIEVVCSIIIIFSYLGWVAAQVKFPPLTGHLIFLKEGVHHVFKTPAVST
;
A
#
# COMPACT_ATOMS: atom_id res chain seq x y z
N MET A 1 1.46 -26.27 13.65
CA MET A 1 1.26 -25.62 14.97
C MET A 1 2.18 -24.42 15.18
N ALA A 2 3.49 -24.51 14.92
CA ALA A 2 4.42 -23.37 15.09
C ALA A 2 4.06 -22.11 14.28
N LEU A 3 3.67 -22.24 13.00
CA LEU A 3 3.29 -21.09 12.16
C LEU A 3 2.09 -20.29 12.69
N ILE A 4 1.06 -20.99 13.15
CA ILE A 4 -0.14 -20.37 13.74
C ILE A 4 0.25 -19.58 15.00
N ALA A 5 1.11 -20.15 15.84
CA ALA A 5 1.62 -19.45 17.02
C ALA A 5 2.40 -18.18 16.65
N PHE A 6 3.23 -18.20 15.60
CA PHE A 6 3.93 -17.00 15.11
C PHE A 6 2.99 -15.93 14.58
N ILE A 7 1.93 -16.31 13.85
CA ILE A 7 0.91 -15.36 13.35
C ILE A 7 0.18 -14.70 14.52
N PHE A 8 -0.27 -15.49 15.50
CA PHE A 8 -0.92 -14.96 16.69
C PHE A 8 0.02 -14.05 17.49
N ALA A 9 1.28 -14.44 17.68
CA ALA A 9 2.28 -13.61 18.36
C ALA A 9 2.52 -12.28 17.62
N TYR A 10 2.66 -12.31 16.29
CA TYR A 10 2.82 -11.11 15.47
C TYR A 10 1.62 -10.16 15.59
N LEU A 11 0.40 -10.69 15.52
CA LEU A 11 -0.83 -9.90 15.69
C LEU A 11 -0.91 -9.29 17.10
N LEU A 12 -0.58 -10.07 18.14
CA LEU A 12 -0.62 -9.62 19.52
C LEU A 12 0.37 -8.47 19.77
N VAL A 13 1.60 -8.60 19.26
CA VAL A 13 2.63 -7.56 19.35
C VAL A 13 2.20 -6.31 18.57
N SER A 14 1.68 -6.47 17.36
CA SER A 14 1.21 -5.34 16.52
C SER A 14 0.07 -4.56 17.19
N VAL A 15 -0.89 -5.28 17.77
CA VAL A 15 -2.01 -4.68 18.52
C VAL A 15 -1.53 -4.02 19.80
N ALA A 16 -0.58 -4.64 20.53
CA ALA A 16 -0.01 -4.06 21.74
C ALA A 16 0.73 -2.73 21.45
N ILE A 17 1.51 -2.67 20.37
CA ILE A 17 2.18 -1.45 19.91
C ILE A 17 1.15 -0.39 19.53
N GLY A 18 0.10 -0.78 18.79
CA GLY A 18 -0.99 0.13 18.40
C GLY A 18 -1.74 0.72 19.60
N LEU A 19 -2.08 -0.11 20.60
CA LEU A 19 -2.74 0.32 21.84
C LEU A 19 -1.83 1.21 22.70
N TYR A 20 -0.54 0.89 22.77
CA TYR A 20 0.44 1.71 23.48
C TYR A 20 0.61 3.08 22.82
N ALA A 21 0.68 3.13 21.49
CA ALA A 21 0.73 4.38 20.73
C ALA A 21 -0.56 5.18 20.84
N ALA A 22 -1.72 4.52 20.81
CA ALA A 22 -3.04 5.16 20.93
C ALA A 22 -3.24 5.85 22.29
N ARG A 23 -2.64 5.31 23.36
CA ARG A 23 -2.68 5.94 24.70
C ARG A 23 -1.99 7.31 24.77
N ASN A 24 -1.10 7.63 23.83
CA ASN A 24 -0.40 8.91 23.79
C ASN A 24 -1.08 9.97 22.90
N VAL A 25 -2.23 9.66 22.29
CA VAL A 25 -2.92 10.57 21.37
C VAL A 25 -4.15 11.17 22.02
N HIS A 26 -4.11 12.49 22.29
CA HIS A 26 -5.19 13.19 22.99
C HIS A 26 -6.01 14.12 22.07
N ASN A 27 -5.57 14.36 20.83
CA ASN A 27 -6.24 15.28 19.91
C ASN A 27 -6.20 14.80 18.45
N THR A 28 -7.19 15.16 17.62
CA THR A 28 -7.33 14.77 16.21
C THR A 28 -6.13 15.22 15.37
N THR A 29 -5.53 16.36 15.72
CA THR A 29 -4.27 16.85 15.13
C THR A 29 -3.07 16.00 15.50
N ASP A 30 -3.04 15.43 16.70
CA ASP A 30 -1.97 14.52 17.12
C ASP A 30 -2.14 13.14 16.50
N TYR A 31 -3.38 12.71 16.22
CA TYR A 31 -3.66 11.49 15.48
C TYR A 31 -3.31 11.63 13.98
N ALA A 32 -3.74 12.73 13.34
CA ALA A 32 -3.59 12.93 11.91
C ALA A 32 -2.21 13.43 11.49
N LEU A 33 -1.54 14.25 12.32
CA LEU A 33 -0.26 14.89 12.01
C LEU A 33 0.91 14.42 12.90
N ALA A 34 0.68 13.52 13.87
CA ALA A 34 1.70 13.04 14.81
C ALA A 34 2.59 14.17 15.35
N SER A 35 1.94 15.24 15.83
CA SER A 35 2.57 16.42 16.44
C SER A 35 3.59 17.16 15.54
N ARG A 36 3.56 17.00 14.21
CA ARG A 36 4.51 17.62 13.25
C ARG A 36 5.99 17.28 13.49
N ARG A 37 6.28 16.27 14.32
CA ARG A 37 7.63 15.87 14.73
C ARG A 37 8.10 14.56 14.07
N LEU A 38 7.35 14.05 13.10
CA LEU A 38 7.77 12.83 12.40
C LEU A 38 9.06 13.09 11.61
N PRO A 39 10.16 12.39 11.93
CA PRO A 39 11.40 12.51 11.16
C PRO A 39 11.14 12.03 9.73
N LEU A 40 11.79 12.66 8.74
CA LEU A 40 11.61 12.36 7.31
C LEU A 40 11.74 10.85 7.01
N PHE A 41 12.65 10.16 7.69
CA PHE A 41 12.83 8.72 7.57
C PHE A 41 11.55 7.92 7.88
N MET A 42 10.81 8.30 8.94
CA MET A 42 9.57 7.61 9.31
C MET A 42 8.47 7.83 8.27
N VAL A 43 8.42 9.01 7.65
CA VAL A 43 7.50 9.30 6.53
C VAL A 43 7.83 8.43 5.33
N VAL A 44 9.11 8.34 4.95
CA VAL A 44 9.54 7.48 3.84
C VAL A 44 9.18 6.01 4.11
N VAL A 45 9.46 5.51 5.31
CA VAL A 45 9.14 4.12 5.70
C VAL A 45 7.63 3.87 5.68
N MET A 46 6.81 4.79 6.20
CA MET A 46 5.35 4.66 6.19
C MET A 46 4.77 4.67 4.77
N THR A 47 5.25 5.58 3.93
CA THR A 47 4.83 5.66 2.51
C THR A 47 5.24 4.39 1.77
N PHE A 48 6.46 3.91 1.98
CA PHE A 48 6.93 2.65 1.41
C PHE A 48 6.08 1.46 1.88
N ALA A 49 5.80 1.37 3.18
CA ALA A 49 4.98 0.31 3.76
C ALA A 49 3.53 0.30 3.25
N THR A 50 2.96 1.47 2.94
CA THR A 50 1.59 1.57 2.40
C THR A 50 1.54 1.14 0.94
N TRP A 51 2.61 1.39 0.18
CA TRP A 51 2.64 1.10 -1.25
C TRP A 51 3.09 -0.33 -1.55
N PHE A 52 4.10 -0.84 -0.83
CA PHE A 52 4.57 -2.22 -0.95
C PHE A 52 3.61 -3.20 -0.26
N GLY A 53 2.47 -3.45 -0.90
CA GLY A 53 1.52 -4.49 -0.51
C GLY A 53 1.92 -5.89 -0.98
N SER A 54 1.21 -6.91 -0.48
CA SER A 54 1.41 -8.32 -0.89
C SER A 54 1.14 -8.55 -2.38
N GLU A 55 0.30 -7.72 -2.99
CA GLU A 55 0.01 -7.78 -4.43
C GLU A 55 1.22 -7.41 -5.30
N LEU A 56 1.97 -6.36 -4.93
CA LEU A 56 3.11 -5.91 -5.73
C LEU A 56 4.23 -6.93 -5.68
N VAL A 57 4.45 -7.58 -4.53
CA VAL A 57 5.48 -8.62 -4.41
C VAL A 57 5.19 -9.79 -5.36
N LEU A 58 3.93 -10.21 -5.46
CA LEU A 58 3.50 -11.28 -6.36
C LEU A 58 3.46 -10.80 -7.82
N GLY A 59 2.94 -9.60 -8.10
CA GLY A 59 2.84 -9.03 -9.44
C GLY A 59 4.19 -8.73 -10.07
N VAL A 60 5.11 -8.13 -9.32
CA VAL A 60 6.49 -7.87 -9.77
C VAL A 60 7.23 -9.17 -10.06
N SER A 61 7.00 -10.23 -9.28
CA SER A 61 7.61 -11.54 -9.56
C SER A 61 7.09 -12.19 -10.83
N ALA A 62 5.81 -11.97 -11.18
CA ALA A 62 5.22 -12.45 -12.43
C ALA A 62 5.73 -11.65 -13.63
N GLU A 63 5.75 -10.31 -13.55
CA GLU A 63 6.29 -9.43 -14.59
C GLU A 63 7.80 -9.65 -14.79
N PHE A 64 8.55 -9.96 -13.73
CA PHE A 64 9.96 -10.31 -13.82
C PHE A 64 10.18 -11.60 -14.64
N ALA A 65 9.27 -12.58 -14.53
CA ALA A 65 9.36 -13.84 -15.25
C ALA A 65 9.09 -13.69 -16.76
N GLU A 66 8.30 -12.71 -17.18
CA GLU A 66 7.92 -12.49 -18.59
C GLU A 66 8.72 -11.37 -19.29
N GLY A 67 9.07 -10.28 -18.59
CA GLY A 67 9.64 -9.06 -19.18
C GLY A 67 11.06 -8.68 -18.73
N GLY A 68 11.66 -9.42 -17.80
CA GLY A 68 13.03 -9.20 -17.30
C GLY A 68 13.20 -7.98 -16.38
N LEU A 69 14.44 -7.77 -15.91
CA LEU A 69 14.78 -6.79 -14.86
C LEU A 69 14.48 -5.31 -15.23
N ILE A 70 14.44 -4.99 -16.53
CA ILE A 70 14.28 -3.60 -17.03
C ILE A 70 12.82 -3.12 -16.93
N ALA A 71 11.84 -4.02 -17.02
CA ALA A 71 10.43 -3.68 -16.85
C ALA A 71 10.13 -3.34 -15.38
N VAL A 72 10.68 -4.13 -14.46
CA VAL A 72 10.46 -4.01 -13.01
C VAL A 72 11.14 -2.81 -12.38
N VAL A 73 12.31 -2.39 -12.88
CA VAL A 73 13.08 -1.27 -12.30
C VAL A 73 12.46 0.10 -12.62
N LYS A 74 11.64 0.21 -13.68
CA LYS A 74 11.01 1.48 -14.07
C LYS A 74 9.97 1.99 -13.06
N ASP A 75 9.18 1.09 -12.48
CA ASP A 75 8.12 1.47 -11.54
C ASP A 75 8.63 2.12 -10.24
N PRO A 76 9.61 1.54 -9.51
CA PRO A 76 10.11 2.13 -8.26
C PRO A 76 10.96 3.38 -8.50
N PHE A 77 11.78 3.42 -9.57
CA PHE A 77 12.59 4.60 -9.86
C PHE A 77 11.76 5.76 -10.43
N GLY A 78 10.77 5.48 -11.27
CA GLY A 78 9.85 6.49 -11.80
C GLY A 78 8.95 7.08 -10.71
N ALA A 79 8.31 6.23 -9.90
CA ALA A 79 7.48 6.67 -8.79
C ALA A 79 8.31 7.37 -7.70
N GLY A 80 9.49 6.85 -7.37
CA GLY A 80 10.42 7.46 -6.41
C GLY A 80 10.91 8.84 -6.84
N LEU A 81 11.32 9.00 -8.11
CA LEU A 81 11.73 10.31 -8.65
C LEU A 81 10.57 11.32 -8.64
N CYS A 82 9.37 10.87 -9.02
CA CYS A 82 8.17 11.72 -8.99
C CYS A 82 7.85 12.19 -7.56
N LEU A 83 7.94 11.29 -6.56
CA LEU A 83 7.75 11.63 -5.14
C LEU A 83 8.79 12.63 -4.63
N VAL A 84 10.05 12.49 -5.03
CA VAL A 84 11.11 13.45 -4.65
C VAL A 84 10.83 14.83 -5.26
N LEU A 85 10.44 14.89 -6.52
CA LEU A 85 10.10 16.14 -7.19
C LEU A 85 8.85 16.80 -6.58
N VAL A 86 7.77 16.03 -6.38
CA VAL A 86 6.55 16.53 -5.73
C VAL A 86 6.86 16.96 -4.30
N GLY A 87 7.66 16.21 -3.55
CA GLY A 87 8.12 16.57 -2.22
C GLY A 87 8.87 17.91 -2.20
N LEU A 88 9.81 18.12 -3.12
CA LEU A 88 10.58 19.37 -3.19
C LEU A 88 9.73 20.60 -3.56
N PHE A 89 8.82 20.47 -4.52
CA PHE A 89 8.02 21.61 -5.02
C PHE A 89 6.73 21.85 -4.22
N PHE A 90 5.99 20.80 -3.90
CA PHE A 90 4.67 20.91 -3.25
C PHE A 90 4.74 20.81 -1.73
N ALA A 91 5.66 20.04 -1.14
CA ALA A 91 5.66 19.87 0.32
C ALA A 91 5.87 21.21 1.03
N ARG A 92 6.80 22.06 0.55
CA ARG A 92 7.04 23.37 1.17
C ARG A 92 5.81 24.29 1.14
N LYS A 93 5.04 24.26 0.05
CA LYS A 93 3.84 25.11 -0.13
C LYS A 93 2.64 24.58 0.66
N LEU A 94 2.53 23.25 0.80
CA LEU A 94 1.46 22.61 1.54
C LEU A 94 1.69 22.67 3.06
N TYR A 95 2.94 22.53 3.52
CA TYR A 95 3.30 22.57 4.95
C TYR A 95 3.06 23.95 5.61
N GLN A 96 3.12 25.02 4.82
CA GLN A 96 2.82 26.39 5.28
C GLN A 96 1.32 26.62 5.54
N LYS A 97 0.44 25.81 4.93
CA LYS A 97 -0.99 25.84 5.21
C LYS A 97 -1.25 24.75 6.25
N THR A 98 -1.69 25.13 7.45
CA THR A 98 -2.05 24.22 8.57
C THR A 98 -3.31 23.41 8.23
N LEU A 99 -3.22 22.54 7.23
CA LEU A 99 -4.30 21.71 6.73
C LEU A 99 -4.20 20.33 7.39
N LEU A 100 -5.33 19.82 7.88
CA LEU A 100 -5.41 18.48 8.46
C LEU A 100 -5.62 17.41 7.39
N THR A 101 -6.24 17.77 6.27
CA THR A 101 -6.55 16.87 5.16
C THR A 101 -6.22 17.49 3.81
N LEU A 102 -6.03 16.66 2.78
CA LEU A 102 -5.92 17.13 1.38
C LEU A 102 -7.21 17.83 0.92
N CYS A 103 -8.36 17.42 1.45
CA CYS A 103 -9.66 18.01 1.12
C CYS A 103 -9.82 19.45 1.65
N ASP A 104 -9.26 19.76 2.84
CA ASP A 104 -9.22 21.14 3.36
C ASP A 104 -8.44 22.09 2.45
N PHE A 105 -7.44 21.59 1.70
CA PHE A 105 -6.75 22.40 0.68
C PHE A 105 -7.72 22.84 -0.42
N TYR A 106 -8.52 21.90 -0.92
CA TYR A 106 -9.53 22.17 -1.95
C TYR A 106 -10.62 23.11 -1.44
N ARG A 107 -11.02 22.99 -0.17
CA ARG A 107 -11.95 23.92 0.48
C ARG A 107 -11.44 25.36 0.46
N GLN A 108 -10.19 25.59 0.87
CA GLN A 108 -9.62 26.95 0.91
C GLN A 108 -9.46 27.58 -0.48
N ARG A 109 -9.25 26.78 -1.52
CA ARG A 109 -8.99 27.29 -2.88
C ARG A 109 -10.24 27.39 -3.75
N PHE A 110 -11.21 26.51 -3.55
CA PHE A 110 -12.34 26.31 -4.45
C PHE A 110 -13.71 26.24 -3.75
N GLY A 111 -13.75 26.32 -2.41
CA GLY A 111 -14.99 26.30 -1.62
C GLY A 111 -15.47 24.89 -1.24
N THR A 112 -16.46 24.86 -0.35
CA THR A 112 -16.96 23.63 0.31
C THR A 112 -17.61 22.62 -0.64
N PHE A 113 -18.19 23.07 -1.77
CA PHE A 113 -18.81 22.15 -2.74
C PHE A 113 -17.78 21.21 -3.38
N ILE A 114 -16.62 21.76 -3.77
CA ILE A 114 -15.56 21.01 -4.43
C ILE A 114 -14.84 20.08 -3.44
N GLU A 115 -14.77 20.44 -2.16
CA GLU A 115 -14.30 19.57 -1.08
C GLU A 115 -15.12 18.28 -0.97
N VAL A 116 -16.46 18.40 -0.97
CA VAL A 116 -17.36 17.24 -0.83
C VAL A 116 -17.28 16.34 -2.06
N VAL A 117 -17.32 16.92 -3.27
CA VAL A 117 -17.22 16.16 -4.52
C VAL A 117 -15.87 15.45 -4.61
N CYS A 118 -14.77 16.13 -4.29
CA CYS A 118 -13.44 15.54 -4.29
C CYS A 118 -13.32 14.40 -3.27
N SER A 119 -13.86 14.59 -2.06
CA SER A 119 -13.88 13.56 -1.02
C SER A 119 -14.64 12.30 -1.46
N ILE A 120 -15.80 12.46 -2.10
CA ILE A 120 -16.59 11.34 -2.64
C ILE A 120 -15.79 10.58 -3.71
N ILE A 121 -15.18 11.29 -4.66
CA ILE A 121 -14.37 10.67 -5.73
C ILE A 121 -13.19 9.89 -5.14
N ILE A 122 -12.49 10.47 -4.16
CA ILE A 122 -11.37 9.83 -3.48
C ILE A 122 -11.84 8.56 -2.77
N ILE A 123 -12.97 8.60 -2.04
CA ILE A 123 -13.53 7.42 -1.37
C ILE A 123 -13.80 6.29 -2.37
N PHE A 124 -14.45 6.60 -3.50
CA PHE A 124 -14.70 5.59 -4.54
C PHE A 124 -13.42 5.02 -5.15
N SER A 125 -12.40 5.86 -5.37
CA SER A 125 -11.10 5.43 -5.88
C SER A 125 -10.37 4.51 -4.89
N TYR A 126 -10.36 4.86 -3.60
CA TYR A 126 -9.78 4.01 -2.55
C TYR A 126 -10.53 2.70 -2.38
N LEU A 127 -11.87 2.70 -2.48
CA LEU A 127 -12.66 1.46 -2.48
C LEU A 127 -12.28 0.56 -3.66
N GLY A 128 -12.10 1.13 -4.86
CA GLY A 128 -11.64 0.39 -6.03
C GLY A 128 -10.25 -0.23 -5.83
N TRP A 129 -9.32 0.54 -5.26
CA TRP A 129 -7.98 0.07 -4.93
C TRP A 129 -7.99 -1.06 -3.90
N VAL A 130 -8.67 -0.88 -2.77
CA VAL A 130 -8.78 -1.90 -1.71
C VAL A 130 -9.47 -3.16 -2.23
N ALA A 131 -10.49 -3.02 -3.08
CA ALA A 131 -11.16 -4.17 -3.70
C ALA A 131 -10.22 -4.96 -4.62
N ALA A 132 -9.30 -4.30 -5.33
CA ALA A 132 -8.27 -4.95 -6.12
C ALA A 132 -7.30 -5.73 -5.21
N GLN A 133 -6.80 -5.11 -4.14
CA GLN A 133 -5.86 -5.74 -3.20
C GLN A 133 -6.44 -6.99 -2.53
N VAL A 134 -7.73 -6.97 -2.17
CA VAL A 134 -8.39 -8.11 -1.51
C VAL A 134 -8.67 -9.26 -2.49
N LYS A 135 -8.97 -8.96 -3.75
CA LYS A 135 -9.29 -9.97 -4.77
C LYS A 135 -8.05 -10.65 -5.35
N PHE A 136 -6.92 -9.96 -5.40
CA PHE A 136 -5.72 -10.47 -6.07
C PHE A 136 -5.13 -11.76 -5.41
N PRO A 137 -4.92 -11.84 -4.09
CA PRO A 137 -4.34 -13.05 -3.47
C PRO A 137 -5.20 -14.32 -3.66
N PRO A 138 -6.55 -14.30 -3.48
CA PRO A 138 -7.39 -15.46 -3.77
C PRO A 138 -7.38 -15.90 -5.24
N LEU A 139 -7.41 -14.95 -6.18
CA LEU A 139 -7.45 -15.25 -7.61
C LEU A 139 -6.16 -15.93 -8.07
N THR A 140 -5.01 -15.40 -7.64
CA THR A 140 -3.70 -15.96 -7.96
C THR A 140 -3.52 -17.34 -7.31
N GLY A 141 -3.97 -17.52 -6.07
CA GLY A 141 -3.99 -18.84 -5.42
C GLY A 141 -4.83 -19.86 -6.19
N HIS A 142 -6.00 -19.47 -6.69
CA HIS A 142 -6.85 -20.35 -7.49
C HIS A 142 -6.24 -20.68 -8.86
N LEU A 143 -5.64 -19.71 -9.54
CA LEU A 143 -4.96 -19.92 -10.82
C LEU A 143 -3.75 -20.85 -10.69
N ILE A 144 -2.96 -20.72 -9.62
CA ILE A 144 -1.84 -21.63 -9.34
C ILE A 144 -2.36 -23.03 -9.06
N PHE A 145 -3.44 -23.17 -8.26
CA PHE A 145 -4.03 -24.47 -7.96
C PHE A 145 -4.59 -25.16 -9.22
N LEU A 146 -5.17 -24.41 -10.15
CA LEU A 146 -5.59 -24.93 -11.45
C LEU A 146 -4.38 -25.31 -12.32
N LYS A 147 -3.30 -24.52 -12.30
CA LYS A 147 -2.09 -24.81 -13.09
C LYS A 147 -1.34 -26.03 -12.56
N GLU A 148 -1.19 -26.18 -11.24
CA GLU A 148 -0.62 -27.38 -10.61
C GLU A 148 -1.54 -28.60 -10.74
N GLY A 149 -2.86 -28.40 -10.62
CA GLY A 149 -3.85 -29.44 -10.88
C GLY A 149 -3.83 -29.95 -12.33
N VAL A 150 -3.55 -29.07 -13.31
CA VAL A 150 -3.37 -29.43 -14.72
C VAL A 150 -2.00 -30.09 -14.96
N HIS A 151 -0.92 -29.63 -14.32
CA HIS A 151 0.41 -30.26 -14.44
C HIS A 151 0.47 -31.69 -13.88
N HIS A 152 -0.37 -32.03 -12.88
CA HIS A 152 -0.46 -33.40 -12.37
C HIS A 152 -1.29 -34.35 -13.25
N VAL A 153 -2.13 -33.84 -14.16
CA VAL A 153 -2.92 -34.68 -15.09
C VAL A 153 -2.15 -35.00 -16.38
N PHE A 154 -1.17 -34.18 -16.79
CA PHE A 154 -0.39 -34.38 -18.02
C PHE A 154 0.96 -35.11 -17.85
N LYS A 155 1.17 -35.84 -16.74
CA LYS A 155 2.32 -36.75 -16.59
C LYS A 155 1.91 -38.21 -16.78
N THR A 156 1.51 -38.58 -17.99
CA THR A 156 1.62 -39.98 -18.44
C THR A 156 3.10 -40.33 -18.61
N PRO A 157 3.58 -41.49 -18.12
CA PRO A 157 4.98 -41.84 -18.15
C PRO A 157 5.37 -42.29 -19.57
N ALA A 158 6.18 -41.50 -20.25
CA ALA A 158 6.85 -41.94 -21.47
C ALA A 158 8.36 -42.01 -21.22
N VAL A 159 8.79 -42.98 -20.41
CA VAL A 159 10.14 -43.56 -20.45
C VAL A 159 10.05 -45.02 -19.99
N SER A 160 10.02 -45.95 -20.94
CA SER A 160 10.66 -47.27 -20.83
C SER A 160 10.71 -47.91 -22.22
N THR A 161 11.91 -48.36 -22.60
CA THR A 161 12.34 -49.09 -23.81
C THR A 161 12.43 -48.31 -25.12
#